data_AF-A0A5T8J8X0-F1
#
_entry.id   AF-A0A5T8J8X0-F1
#
_cell.length_a   1.000
_cell.length_b   1.000
_cell.length_c   1.000
_cell.angle_alpha   90.00
_cell.angle_beta   90.00
_cell.angle_gamma   90.00
#
_symmetry.space_group_name_H-M   'P 1'
#
loop_
_entity.id
_entity.type
_entity.pdbx_description
1 polymer ?
#
loop_
_entity_poly.entity_id
_entity_poly.type
_entity_poly.pdbx_seq_one_letter_code
_entity_poly.pdbx_strand_id
1 'polypeptide(L)'
;MKKKNSTPTPHDAAFRQFLAQPEIARDFMEIHLPAELRAICNLSTLKLESGSFVEDDLRQYFSDVLYSLETTEGTGYVHVLIEHQSSPDVHMAFRMTRYA
;
A
#
# COMPACT_ATOMS: atom_id res chain seq x y z
N MET A 1 -26.51 -25.78 -2.43
CA MET A 1 -25.55 -25.29 -1.41
C MET A 1 -25.12 -23.87 -1.80
N LYS A 2 -25.35 -22.87 -0.94
CA LYS A 2 -24.94 -21.48 -1.20
C LYS A 2 -23.40 -21.41 -1.22
N LYS A 3 -22.80 -20.99 -2.33
CA LYS A 3 -21.36 -20.67 -2.38
C LYS A 3 -21.12 -19.54 -1.38
N LYS A 4 -20.34 -19.79 -0.32
CA LYS A 4 -19.77 -18.72 0.50
C LYS A 4 -18.82 -17.96 -0.40
N ASN A 5 -19.14 -16.72 -0.75
CA ASN A 5 -18.19 -15.79 -1.34
C ASN A 5 -17.19 -15.41 -0.24
N SER A 6 -16.21 -16.30 -0.03
CA SER A 6 -15.06 -16.05 0.82
C SER A 6 -14.10 -15.19 0.01
N THR A 7 -14.04 -13.89 0.28
CA THR A 7 -12.88 -13.09 -0.14
C THR A 7 -11.64 -13.75 0.47
N PRO A 8 -10.67 -14.22 -0.33
CA PRO A 8 -9.55 -15.02 0.18
C PRO A 8 -8.72 -14.31 1.26
N THR A 9 -8.79 -12.98 1.33
CA THR A 9 -8.04 -12.14 2.29
C THR A 9 -8.86 -10.91 2.72
N PRO A 10 -9.79 -11.05 3.69
CA PRO A 10 -10.66 -9.95 4.11
C PRO A 10 -9.89 -8.79 4.76
N HIS A 11 -8.75 -9.07 5.39
CA HIS A 11 -7.90 -8.06 6.01
C HIS A 11 -7.14 -7.21 4.99
N ASP A 12 -6.62 -7.82 3.93
CA ASP A 12 -6.02 -7.06 2.82
C ASP A 12 -7.06 -6.15 2.16
N ALA A 13 -8.27 -6.67 1.92
CA ALA A 13 -9.34 -5.84 1.39
C ALA A 13 -9.65 -4.62 2.29
N ALA A 14 -9.63 -4.81 3.61
CA ALA A 14 -9.81 -3.70 4.56
C ALA A 14 -8.65 -2.69 4.50
N PHE A 15 -7.40 -3.15 4.50
CA PHE A 15 -6.23 -2.28 4.40
C PHE A 15 -6.21 -1.50 3.09
N ARG A 16 -6.49 -2.15 1.96
CA ARG A 16 -6.62 -1.49 0.66
C ARG A 16 -7.71 -0.41 0.71
N GLN A 17 -8.83 -0.66 1.37
CA GLN A 17 -9.93 0.30 1.47
C GLN A 17 -9.59 1.49 2.40
N PHE A 18 -8.90 1.24 3.50
CA PHE A 18 -8.39 2.30 4.38
C PHE A 18 -7.35 3.17 3.67
N LEU A 19 -6.35 2.53 3.05
CA LEU A 19 -5.33 3.21 2.28
C LEU A 19 -5.82 3.78 0.95
N ALA A 20 -7.07 3.57 0.53
CA ALA A 20 -7.66 4.31 -0.58
C ALA A 20 -8.15 5.71 -0.13
N GLN A 21 -8.32 5.93 1.18
CA GLN A 21 -8.71 7.21 1.74
C GLN A 21 -7.47 8.09 1.97
N PRO A 22 -7.35 9.25 1.29
CA PRO A 22 -6.15 10.08 1.37
C PRO A 22 -5.78 10.53 2.79
N GLU A 23 -6.75 10.74 3.67
CA GLU A 23 -6.48 11.14 5.06
C GLU A 23 -5.84 10.01 5.87
N ILE A 24 -6.37 8.78 5.77
CA ILE A 24 -5.79 7.63 6.45
C ILE A 24 -4.40 7.32 5.87
N ALA A 25 -4.23 7.42 4.55
CA ALA A 25 -2.93 7.23 3.93
C ALA A 25 -1.91 8.29 4.38
N ARG A 26 -2.33 9.55 4.57
CA ARG A 26 -1.48 10.61 5.12
C ARG A 26 -1.02 10.28 6.53
N ASP A 27 -1.95 9.93 7.43
CA ASP A 27 -1.63 9.57 8.81
C ASP A 27 -0.66 8.37 8.85
N PHE A 28 -0.93 7.36 8.01
CA PHE A 28 -0.05 6.20 7.87
C PHE A 28 1.36 6.61 7.43
N MET A 29 1.47 7.48 6.43
CA MET A 29 2.75 8.00 5.95
C MET A 29 3.48 8.86 6.99
N GLU A 30 2.77 9.65 7.77
CA GLU A 30 3.37 10.47 8.83
C GLU A 30 3.99 9.63 9.95
N ILE A 31 3.39 8.48 10.25
CA ILE A 31 3.86 7.54 11.27
C ILE A 31 5.05 6.72 10.77
N HIS A 32 5.02 6.29 9.50
CA HIS A 32 5.96 5.27 8.99
C HIS A 32 7.08 5.80 8.09
N LEU A 33 6.95 6.98 7.46
CA LEU A 33 8.08 7.55 6.73
C LEU A 33 9.15 8.10 7.68
N PRO A 34 10.44 7.79 7.42
CA PRO A 34 11.54 8.46 8.11
C PRO A 34 11.45 9.98 7.98
N ALA A 35 11.88 10.70 9.02
CA ALA A 35 11.77 12.15 9.10
C ALA A 35 12.45 12.88 7.93
N GLU A 36 13.56 12.33 7.43
CA GLU A 36 14.33 12.85 6.30
C GLU A 36 13.51 12.82 5.00
N LEU A 37 12.83 11.69 4.73
CA LEU A 37 11.96 11.55 3.55
C LEU A 37 10.68 12.35 3.71
N ARG A 38 10.15 12.45 4.92
CA ARG A 38 8.97 13.28 5.19
C ARG A 38 9.26 14.77 4.97
N ALA A 39 10.48 15.24 5.28
CA ALA A 39 10.86 16.64 5.09
C ALA A 39 10.90 17.07 3.62
N ILE A 40 11.13 16.13 2.69
CA ILE A 40 11.14 16.41 1.25
C ILE A 40 9.77 16.20 0.59
N CYS A 41 8.82 15.57 1.28
CA CYS A 41 7.50 15.19 0.74
C CYS A 41 6.38 16.12 1.22
N ASN A 42 5.58 16.65 0.30
CA ASN A 42 4.36 17.39 0.63
C ASN A 42 3.15 16.44 0.72
N LEU A 43 2.92 15.85 1.90
CA LEU A 43 1.82 14.91 2.13
C LEU A 43 0.41 15.52 1.98
N SER A 44 0.29 16.86 1.92
CA SER A 44 -1.01 17.49 1.63
C SER A 44 -1.45 17.29 0.18
N THR A 45 -0.50 17.02 -0.73
CA THR A 45 -0.72 16.81 -2.17
C THR A 45 -0.91 15.34 -2.57
N LEU A 46 -1.08 14.46 -1.58
CA LEU A 46 -1.27 13.02 -1.79
C LEU A 46 -2.42 12.74 -2.76
N LYS A 47 -2.08 12.12 -3.89
CA LYS A 47 -3.03 11.69 -4.91
C LYS A 47 -2.89 10.20 -5.15
N LEU A 48 -3.99 9.49 -4.97
CA LEU A 48 -4.09 8.06 -5.27
C LEU A 48 -3.96 7.86 -6.78
N GLU A 49 -2.96 7.10 -7.20
CA GLU A 49 -2.76 6.74 -8.61
C GLU A 49 -3.48 5.43 -8.93
N SER A 50 -4.01 5.33 -10.15
CA SER A 50 -4.69 4.11 -10.60
C SER A 50 -3.70 2.94 -10.65
N GLY A 51 -4.02 1.84 -9.98
CA GLY A 51 -3.19 0.62 -9.87
C GLY A 51 -2.94 -0.16 -11.17
N SER A 52 -3.04 0.48 -12.34
CA SER A 52 -2.67 -0.11 -13.63
C SER A 52 -1.15 -0.34 -13.76
N PHE A 53 -0.35 0.14 -12.81
CA PHE A 53 1.09 -0.09 -12.74
C PHE A 53 1.47 -1.40 -12.04
N VAL A 54 0.51 -2.07 -11.42
CA VAL A 54 0.71 -3.36 -10.77
C VAL A 54 0.37 -4.46 -11.77
N GLU A 55 1.35 -5.35 -12.02
CA GLU A 55 1.19 -6.55 -12.84
C GLU A 55 -0.07 -7.33 -12.44
N ASP A 56 -0.79 -7.86 -13.43
CA ASP A 56 -2.09 -8.52 -13.22
C ASP A 56 -2.03 -9.69 -12.21
N ASP A 57 -0.88 -10.36 -12.10
CA ASP A 57 -0.66 -11.49 -11.19
C ASP A 57 -0.48 -11.07 -9.72
N LEU A 58 -0.12 -9.81 -9.45
CA LEU A 58 0.13 -9.27 -8.11
C LEU A 58 -1.13 -8.63 -7.48
N ARG A 59 -2.15 -8.30 -8.30
CA ARG A 59 -3.36 -7.57 -7.87
C ARG A 59 -4.24 -8.29 -6.84
N GLN A 60 -4.17 -9.62 -6.76
CA GLN A 60 -5.13 -10.39 -5.95
C GLN A 60 -4.69 -10.65 -4.51
N TYR A 61 -3.43 -10.42 -4.17
CA TYR A 61 -2.87 -10.90 -2.91
C TYR A 61 -2.29 -9.81 -2.00
N PHE A 62 -2.09 -8.58 -2.50
CA PHE A 62 -1.42 -7.52 -1.74
C PHE A 62 -2.24 -6.25 -1.72
N SER A 63 -2.19 -5.49 -0.64
CA SER A 63 -2.81 -4.16 -0.56
C SER A 63 -1.82 -3.13 -1.11
N ASP A 64 -1.55 -3.23 -2.41
CA ASP A 64 -0.70 -2.30 -3.12
C ASP A 64 -1.44 -0.97 -3.37
N VAL A 65 -0.83 0.12 -2.95
CA VAL A 65 -1.34 1.46 -3.22
C VAL A 65 -0.20 2.35 -3.66
N LEU A 66 -0.36 2.97 -4.83
CA LEU A 66 0.58 3.95 -5.35
C LEU A 66 0.01 5.34 -5.14
N TYR A 67 0.83 6.19 -4.54
CA TYR A 67 0.54 7.60 -4.35
C TYR A 67 1.53 8.45 -5.11
N SER A 68 1.03 9.51 -5.76
CA SER A 68 1.86 10.63 -6.22
C SER A 68 1.74 11.79 -5.24
N LEU A 69 2.82 12.55 -5.09
CA LEU A 69 2.86 13.76 -4.27
C LEU A 69 3.96 14.71 -4.77
N GLU A 70 3.85 15.98 -4.41
CA GLU A 70 4.89 16.97 -4.70
C GLU A 70 6.03 16.88 -3.69
N THR A 71 7.26 16.89 -4.19
CA THR A 71 8.49 16.92 -3.41
C THR A 71 9.27 18.20 -3.70
N THR A 72 10.32 18.45 -2.92
CA THR A 72 11.25 19.56 -3.16
C THR A 72 11.93 19.54 -4.53
N GLU A 73 11.96 18.37 -5.20
CA GLU A 73 12.61 18.17 -6.50
C GLU A 73 11.61 17.87 -7.64
N GLY A 74 10.30 18.01 -7.38
CA GLY A 74 9.24 17.74 -8.36
C GLY A 74 8.29 16.62 -7.93
N THR A 75 7.62 15.97 -8.87
CA THR A 75 6.66 14.90 -8.54
C THR A 75 7.38 13.64 -8.07
N GLY A 76 7.05 13.20 -6.86
CA GLY A 76 7.50 11.95 -6.26
C GLY A 76 6.38 10.92 -6.17
N TYR A 77 6.78 9.67 -5.93
CA TYR A 77 5.85 8.56 -5.78
C TYR A 77 6.16 7.76 -4.50
N VAL A 78 5.11 7.36 -3.79
CA VAL A 78 5.18 6.48 -2.62
C VAL A 78 4.39 5.24 -2.92
N HIS A 79 5.07 4.11 -2.99
CA HIS A 79 4.46 2.80 -3.13
C HIS A 79 4.31 2.17 -1.74
N VAL A 80 3.05 2.03 -1.29
CA VAL A 80 2.71 1.37 -0.03
C VAL A 80 2.35 -0.07 -0.33
N LEU A 81 3.15 -0.98 0.20
CA LEU A 81 2.91 -2.42 0.11
C LEU A 81 2.57 -2.95 1.49
N ILE A 82 1.34 -3.46 1.65
CA ILE A 82 0.89 -4.12 2.87
C ILE A 82 0.44 -5.53 2.57
N GLU A 83 0.87 -6.46 3.41
CA GLU A 83 0.47 -7.85 3.39
C GLU A 83 0.01 -8.25 4.79
N HIS A 84 -1.25 -8.66 4.95
CA HIS A 84 -1.74 -9.17 6.22
C HIS A 84 -1.43 -10.66 6.37
N GLN A 85 -0.65 -10.99 7.40
CA GLN A 85 -0.34 -12.37 7.74
C GLN A 85 -1.16 -12.85 8.94
N SER A 86 -2.04 -13.83 8.72
CA SER A 86 -2.92 -14.39 9.76
C SER A 86 -2.27 -15.44 10.66
N SER A 87 -1.16 -16.04 10.23
CA SER A 87 -0.39 -17.03 11.01
C SER A 87 1.12 -16.83 10.84
N PRO A 88 1.94 -17.05 11.88
CA PRO A 88 3.39 -16.89 11.77
C PRO A 88 3.99 -17.71 10.61
N ASP A 89 4.79 -17.07 9.77
CA ASP A 89 5.56 -17.72 8.70
C ASP A 89 7.02 -17.27 8.81
N VAL A 90 7.93 -18.23 8.88
CA VAL A 90 9.37 -18.00 9.05
C VAL A 90 10.03 -17.37 7.82
N HIS A 91 9.43 -17.49 6.64
CA HIS A 91 9.94 -16.92 5.38
C HIS A 91 9.23 -15.62 4.98
N MET A 92 8.43 -15.02 5.87
CA MET A 92 7.62 -13.83 5.58
C MET A 92 8.43 -12.69 4.96
N ALA A 93 9.63 -12.41 5.47
CA ALA A 93 10.48 -11.34 4.94
C ALA A 93 10.89 -11.55 3.47
N PHE A 94 11.07 -12.80 3.01
CA PHE A 94 11.42 -13.11 1.62
C PHE A 94 10.28 -12.84 0.65
N ARG A 95 9.03 -12.71 1.13
CA ARG A 95 7.92 -12.32 0.27
C ARG A 95 8.11 -10.92 -0.27
N MET A 96 8.79 -10.03 0.45
CA MET A 96 9.14 -8.70 -0.05
C MET A 96 10.03 -8.73 -1.30
N THR A 97 10.84 -9.78 -1.46
CA THR A 97 11.73 -9.95 -2.62
C THR A 97 10.96 -10.26 -3.90
N ARG A 98 9.68 -10.65 -3.82
CA ARG A 98 8.81 -10.83 -5.01
C ARG A 98 8.37 -9.51 -5.64
N TYR A 99 8.56 -8.37 -4.96
CA TYR A 99 8.14 -7.05 -5.44
C TYR A 99 9.32 -6.13 -5.81
N ALA A 100 10.55 -6.65 -5.75
CA ALA A 100 11.78 -5.96 -6.15
C ALA A 100 12.09 -6.23 -7.62
#